data_AF-A0A239K2W0-F1
#
_entry.id   AF-A0A239K2W0-F1
#
_cell.length_a   1.000
_cell.length_b   1.000
_cell.length_c   1.000
_cell.angle_alpha   90.00
_cell.angle_beta   90.00
_cell.angle_gamma   90.00
#
_symmetry.space_group_name_H-M   'P 1'
#
loop_
_entity.id
_entity.type
_entity.pdbx_description
1 polymer ?
#
loop_
_entity_poly.entity_id
_entity_poly.type
_entity_poly.pdbx_seq_one_letter_code
_entity_poly.pdbx_strand_id
1 'polypeptide(L)'
;MGNPVSMPILNRLEETRRLDGVSDRLQSAVTAAVRPQRLRDLLHGTWLGHPLHPVLVQVPVGAFVSTAILDLLPGRRGAPAPLLAVGIAATAPAVAAGWLDWSQMTRDRRRVGLVHAGANVVALGLYTASLLARRSGRTARGKLLGYAGLTVAGLGAYLGGHLAYAQAGGTNQAAPDLARLPEDWTEICSLASVPEGRTVVRLLGDVPVLLYRIADRVSALVERCGHETGPLGEGEVTGEGWNACVVCPWHGSTFRLSDGSVVHGPAANNQPMIPVRVRDGRVELRQP
;
A
#
# COMPACT_ATOMS: atom_id res chain seq x y z
N MET A 1 15.20 25.33 10.89
CA MET A 1 15.63 23.91 10.98
C MET A 1 15.95 23.46 9.57
N GLY A 2 17.20 23.07 9.32
CA GLY A 2 17.76 22.87 7.98
C GLY A 2 17.09 21.71 7.25
N ASN A 3 16.66 21.98 6.01
CA ASN A 3 16.14 20.98 5.09
C ASN A 3 17.29 20.01 4.74
N PRO A 4 17.23 18.72 5.06
CA PRO A 4 18.33 17.81 4.76
C PRO A 4 18.53 17.73 3.25
N VAL A 5 19.80 17.78 2.84
CA VAL A 5 20.31 17.90 1.46
C VAL A 5 19.82 16.79 0.50
N SER A 6 19.11 15.77 0.99
CA SER A 6 18.47 14.67 0.23
C SER A 6 17.09 14.99 -0.35
N MET A 7 16.38 16.03 0.12
CA MET A 7 15.05 16.40 -0.39
C MET A 7 14.97 16.99 -1.82
N PRO A 8 15.96 17.74 -2.36
CA PRO A 8 15.80 18.41 -3.65
C PRO A 8 15.70 17.48 -4.87
N ILE A 9 16.22 16.27 -4.77
CA ILE A 9 16.20 15.29 -5.89
C ILE A 9 14.89 14.51 -5.88
N LEU A 10 14.41 14.10 -4.70
CA LEU A 10 13.14 13.38 -4.56
C LEU A 10 11.96 14.30 -4.92
N ASN A 11 11.94 15.54 -4.44
CA ASN A 11 10.93 16.53 -4.83
C ASN A 11 10.93 16.77 -6.34
N ARG A 12 12.12 16.83 -6.97
CA ARG A 12 12.22 16.94 -8.43
C ARG A 12 11.65 15.72 -9.15
N LEU A 13 11.88 14.50 -8.65
CA LEU A 13 11.30 13.29 -9.24
C LEU A 13 9.78 13.27 -9.11
N GLU A 14 9.25 13.67 -7.96
CA GLU A 14 7.81 13.81 -7.72
C GLU A 14 7.16 14.81 -8.66
N GLU A 15 7.83 15.89 -9.03
CA GLU A 15 7.33 16.94 -9.93
C GLU A 15 7.56 16.65 -11.42
N THR A 16 8.31 15.61 -11.77
CA THR A 16 8.71 15.33 -13.15
C THR A 16 7.55 14.78 -13.99
N ARG A 17 6.78 15.69 -14.60
CA ARG A 17 5.65 15.36 -15.50
C ARG A 17 6.05 14.60 -16.77
N ARG A 18 7.34 14.55 -17.12
CA ARG A 18 7.83 13.80 -18.29
C ARG A 18 7.54 12.29 -18.19
N LEU A 19 7.35 11.76 -16.98
CA LEU A 19 7.04 10.36 -16.76
C LEU A 19 5.54 10.05 -16.86
N ASP A 20 4.66 11.05 -16.87
CA ASP A 20 3.21 10.84 -16.80
C ASP A 20 2.67 10.02 -17.97
N GLY A 21 3.13 10.32 -19.19
CA GLY A 21 2.65 9.61 -20.38
C GLY A 21 3.01 8.12 -20.39
N VAL A 22 4.20 7.76 -19.89
CA VAL A 22 4.62 6.36 -19.75
C VAL A 22 3.88 5.72 -18.57
N SER A 23 3.77 6.43 -17.45
CA SER A 23 3.07 6.02 -16.25
C SER A 23 1.60 5.67 -16.53
N ASP A 24 0.86 6.52 -17.23
CA ASP A 24 -0.56 6.29 -17.50
C ASP A 24 -0.81 5.10 -18.43
N ARG A 25 0.08 4.89 -19.41
CA ARG A 25 0.02 3.70 -20.29
C ARG A 25 0.29 2.41 -19.51
N LEU A 26 1.33 2.39 -18.69
CA LEU A 26 1.68 1.22 -17.88
C LEU A 26 0.60 0.92 -16.84
N GLN A 27 0.07 1.95 -16.18
CA GLN A 27 -1.04 1.81 -15.23
C GLN A 27 -2.27 1.20 -15.88
N SER A 28 -2.67 1.71 -17.05
CA SER A 28 -3.78 1.15 -17.81
C SER A 28 -3.55 -0.32 -18.18
N ALA A 29 -2.33 -0.67 -18.58
CA ALA A 29 -1.96 -2.05 -18.92
C ALA A 29 -2.02 -2.99 -17.71
N VAL A 30 -1.52 -2.57 -16.55
CA VAL A 30 -1.57 -3.36 -15.31
C VAL A 30 -3.02 -3.60 -14.89
N THR A 31 -3.84 -2.54 -14.85
CA THR A 31 -5.26 -2.63 -14.47
C THR A 31 -6.03 -3.53 -15.45
N ALA A 32 -5.70 -3.48 -16.75
CA ALA A 32 -6.33 -4.33 -17.76
C ALA A 32 -5.89 -5.80 -17.68
N ALA A 33 -4.68 -6.08 -17.20
CA ALA A 33 -4.12 -7.43 -17.07
C ALA A 33 -4.65 -8.17 -15.83
N VAL A 34 -4.84 -7.48 -14.71
CA VAL A 34 -5.31 -8.06 -13.43
C VAL A 34 -6.81 -7.82 -13.24
N ARG A 35 -7.63 -8.51 -14.04
CA ARG A 35 -9.10 -8.33 -14.03
C ARG A 35 -9.85 -9.03 -12.90
N PRO A 36 -9.55 -10.30 -12.54
CA PRO A 36 -10.35 -10.99 -11.55
C PRO A 36 -10.21 -10.33 -10.17
N GLN A 37 -11.32 -9.97 -9.52
CA GLN A 37 -11.30 -9.32 -8.21
C GLN A 37 -10.54 -10.16 -7.17
N ARG A 38 -10.73 -11.49 -7.16
CA ARG A 38 -10.00 -12.40 -6.26
C ARG A 38 -8.49 -12.32 -6.43
N LEU A 39 -8.00 -12.12 -7.65
CA LEU A 39 -6.57 -11.97 -7.91
C LEU A 39 -6.07 -10.60 -7.45
N ARG A 40 -6.86 -9.54 -7.63
CA ARG A 40 -6.55 -8.21 -7.09
C ARG A 40 -6.46 -8.25 -5.56
N ASP A 41 -7.47 -8.81 -4.91
CA ASP A 41 -7.54 -8.95 -3.46
C ASP A 41 -6.35 -9.74 -2.91
N LEU A 42 -5.98 -10.85 -3.57
CA LEU A 42 -4.79 -11.63 -3.23
C LEU A 42 -3.51 -10.77 -3.30
N LEU A 43 -3.31 -10.06 -4.40
CA LEU A 43 -2.09 -9.29 -4.66
C LEU A 43 -1.98 -8.00 -3.83
N HIS A 44 -3.11 -7.36 -3.50
CA HIS A 44 -3.16 -6.24 -2.56
C HIS A 44 -2.94 -6.69 -1.11
N GLY A 45 -3.15 -7.97 -0.80
CA GLY A 45 -3.02 -8.48 0.58
C GLY A 45 -4.23 -8.15 1.47
N THR A 46 -5.42 -7.98 0.89
CA THR A 46 -6.64 -7.71 1.67
C THR A 46 -6.95 -8.80 2.69
N TRP A 47 -6.69 -10.06 2.32
CA TRP A 47 -6.81 -11.23 3.18
C TRP A 47 -5.78 -11.27 4.33
N LEU A 48 -4.66 -10.57 4.15
CA LEU A 48 -3.56 -10.50 5.11
C LEU A 48 -3.76 -9.35 6.09
N GLY A 49 -4.61 -8.37 5.74
CA GLY A 49 -4.82 -7.18 6.54
C GLY A 49 -3.70 -6.15 6.41
N HIS A 50 -2.79 -6.30 5.44
CA HIS A 50 -1.75 -5.34 5.06
C HIS A 50 -1.15 -5.68 3.67
N PRO A 51 -0.45 -4.74 3.01
CA PRO A 51 0.08 -4.96 1.67
C PRO A 51 0.95 -6.21 1.56
N LEU A 52 0.80 -6.97 0.46
CA LEU A 52 1.55 -8.21 0.23
C LEU A 52 2.98 -7.95 -0.28
N HIS A 53 3.20 -6.88 -1.05
CA HIS A 53 4.50 -6.57 -1.63
C HIS A 53 5.65 -6.53 -0.60
N PRO A 54 5.54 -5.82 0.55
CA PRO A 54 6.57 -5.79 1.59
C PRO A 54 6.90 -7.16 2.21
N VAL A 55 5.94 -8.09 2.22
CA VAL A 55 6.15 -9.46 2.71
C VAL A 55 6.96 -10.26 1.71
N LEU A 56 6.57 -10.18 0.43
CA LEU A 56 7.19 -10.95 -0.64
C LEU A 56 8.64 -10.53 -0.91
N VAL A 57 9.01 -9.26 -0.69
CA VAL A 57 10.39 -8.80 -0.89
C VAL A 57 11.38 -9.35 0.15
N GLN A 58 10.92 -9.91 1.27
CA GLN A 58 11.83 -10.46 2.29
C GLN A 58 12.70 -11.59 1.74
N VAL A 59 12.15 -12.47 0.90
CA VAL A 59 12.89 -13.59 0.29
C VAL A 59 13.99 -13.11 -0.67
N PRO A 60 13.73 -12.28 -1.70
CA PRO A 60 14.78 -11.77 -2.57
C PRO A 60 15.81 -10.95 -1.80
N VAL A 61 15.39 -10.05 -0.90
CA VAL A 61 16.32 -9.24 -0.09
C VAL A 61 17.24 -10.14 0.76
N GLY A 62 16.66 -11.10 1.49
CA GLY A 62 17.43 -12.05 2.30
C GLY A 62 18.40 -12.87 1.46
N ALA A 63 17.98 -13.38 0.31
CA ALA A 63 18.83 -14.15 -0.59
C ALA A 63 19.99 -13.33 -1.17
N PHE A 64 19.72 -12.09 -1.59
CA PHE A 64 20.70 -11.20 -2.18
C PHE A 64 21.74 -10.71 -1.17
N VAL A 65 21.30 -10.26 0.01
CA VAL A 65 22.19 -9.86 1.11
C VAL A 65 23.02 -11.05 1.58
N SER A 66 22.41 -12.22 1.75
CA SER A 66 23.13 -13.44 2.14
C SER A 66 24.15 -13.85 1.08
N THR A 67 23.84 -13.70 -0.21
CA THR A 67 24.80 -13.95 -1.30
C THR A 67 26.02 -13.03 -1.16
N ALA A 68 25.83 -11.74 -0.89
CA ALA A 68 26.92 -10.80 -0.70
C ALA A 68 27.77 -11.14 0.55
N ILE A 69 27.14 -11.46 1.68
CA ILE A 69 27.85 -11.85 2.91
C ILE A 69 28.68 -13.12 2.68
N LEU A 70 28.08 -14.16 2.08
CA LEU A 70 28.76 -15.42 1.81
C LEU A 70 29.92 -15.27 0.81
N ASP A 71 29.88 -14.25 -0.06
CA ASP A 71 30.99 -13.95 -0.97
C ASP A 71 32.22 -13.34 -0.27
N LEU A 72 32.05 -12.75 0.91
CA LEU A 72 33.12 -12.19 1.74
C LEU A 72 33.78 -13.21 2.66
N LEU A 73 33.12 -14.34 2.94
CA LEU A 73 33.65 -15.33 3.87
C LEU A 73 34.92 -16.00 3.33
N PRO A 74 36.07 -15.89 4.04
CA PRO A 74 37.32 -16.50 3.63
C PRO A 74 37.21 -18.04 3.64
N GLY A 75 37.97 -18.71 2.76
CA GLY A 75 38.01 -20.17 2.68
C GLY A 75 36.82 -20.82 1.94
N ARG A 76 35.84 -20.05 1.46
CA ARG A 76 34.74 -20.55 0.61
C ARG A 76 34.93 -20.14 -0.85
N ARG A 77 34.43 -20.95 -1.78
CA ARG A 77 34.38 -20.63 -3.22
C ARG A 77 33.39 -19.49 -3.57
N GLY A 78 32.81 -18.83 -2.56
CA GLY A 78 31.76 -17.81 -2.69
C GLY A 78 30.36 -18.37 -2.38
N ALA A 79 29.35 -17.52 -2.49
CA ALA A 79 27.96 -17.88 -2.26
C ALA A 79 27.44 -18.94 -3.25
N PRO A 80 26.58 -19.88 -2.81
CA PRO A 80 26.04 -20.92 -3.67
C PRO A 80 25.06 -20.33 -4.71
N ALA A 81 25.25 -20.67 -5.98
CA ALA A 81 24.41 -20.20 -7.08
C ALA A 81 22.90 -20.47 -6.90
N PRO A 82 22.45 -21.59 -6.28
CA PRO A 82 21.04 -21.81 -5.98
C PRO A 82 20.41 -20.73 -5.09
N LEU A 83 21.14 -20.18 -4.11
CA LEU A 83 20.61 -19.12 -3.24
C LEU A 83 20.25 -17.86 -4.06
N LEU A 84 21.16 -17.47 -4.95
CA LEU A 84 20.93 -16.34 -5.84
C LEU A 84 19.77 -16.62 -6.82
N ALA A 85 19.64 -17.86 -7.31
CA ALA A 85 18.54 -18.26 -8.17
C ALA A 85 17.18 -18.22 -7.45
N VAL A 86 17.12 -18.65 -6.19
CA VAL A 86 15.92 -18.51 -5.34
C VAL A 86 15.55 -17.04 -5.18
N GLY A 87 16.53 -16.17 -4.89
CA GLY A 87 16.30 -14.73 -4.80
C GLY A 87 15.70 -14.15 -6.08
N ILE A 88 16.27 -14.48 -7.25
CA ILE A 88 15.76 -14.06 -8.56
C ILE A 88 14.33 -14.56 -8.80
N ALA A 89 14.07 -15.84 -8.58
CA ALA A 89 12.75 -16.44 -8.78
C ALA A 89 11.69 -15.79 -7.87
N ALA A 90 12.05 -15.50 -6.62
CA ALA A 90 11.16 -14.88 -5.63
C ALA A 90 10.81 -13.42 -5.95
N THR A 91 11.52 -12.75 -6.86
CA THR A 91 11.14 -11.39 -7.29
C THR A 91 9.83 -11.35 -8.08
N ALA A 92 9.48 -12.41 -8.80
CA ALA A 92 8.29 -12.43 -9.67
C ALA A 92 6.97 -12.12 -8.93
N PRO A 93 6.63 -12.82 -7.82
CA PRO A 93 5.42 -12.48 -7.06
C PRO A 93 5.50 -11.09 -6.42
N ALA A 94 6.68 -10.65 -5.94
CA ALA A 94 6.84 -9.32 -5.35
C ALA A 94 6.60 -8.21 -6.40
N VAL A 95 7.10 -8.40 -7.62
CA VAL A 95 6.88 -7.49 -8.75
C VAL A 95 5.40 -7.45 -9.13
N ALA A 96 4.71 -8.60 -9.16
CA ALA A 96 3.28 -8.65 -9.46
C ALA A 96 2.44 -7.86 -8.44
N ALA A 97 2.69 -8.06 -7.14
CA ALA A 97 2.02 -7.28 -6.08
C ALA A 97 2.35 -5.78 -6.18
N GLY A 98 3.64 -5.44 -6.33
CA GLY A 98 4.09 -4.05 -6.38
C GLY A 98 3.57 -3.26 -7.58
N TRP A 99 3.47 -3.87 -8.76
CA TRP A 99 2.86 -3.20 -9.92
C TRP A 99 1.37 -2.95 -9.72
N LEU A 100 0.65 -3.89 -9.09
CA LEU A 100 -0.77 -3.70 -8.82
C LEU A 100 -0.99 -2.56 -7.83
N ASP A 101 -0.24 -2.52 -6.72
CA ASP A 101 -0.29 -1.42 -5.74
C ASP A 101 0.07 -0.07 -6.39
N TRP A 102 1.15 -0.05 -7.18
CA TRP A 102 1.57 1.16 -7.92
C TRP A 102 0.48 1.68 -8.87
N SER A 103 -0.31 0.80 -9.49
CA SER A 103 -1.34 1.22 -10.45
C SER A 103 -2.50 1.99 -9.81
N GLN A 104 -2.65 1.92 -8.49
CA GLN A 104 -3.71 2.57 -7.72
C GLN A 104 -3.25 3.87 -7.05
N MET A 105 -1.98 4.26 -7.22
CA MET A 105 -1.41 5.47 -6.64
C MET A 105 -1.67 6.71 -7.49
N THR A 106 -1.62 7.87 -6.84
CA THR A 106 -1.60 9.19 -7.48
C THR A 106 -0.37 9.37 -8.39
N ARG A 107 -0.43 10.32 -9.33
CA ARG A 107 0.64 10.50 -10.34
C ARG A 107 2.00 10.85 -9.72
N ASP A 108 2.01 11.70 -8.71
CA ASP A 108 3.22 12.10 -7.96
C ASP A 108 3.94 10.88 -7.35
N ARG A 109 3.20 9.99 -6.68
CA ARG A 109 3.73 8.72 -6.15
C ARG A 109 4.14 7.76 -7.28
N ARG A 110 3.34 7.65 -8.36
CA ARG A 110 3.67 6.77 -9.49
C ARG A 110 4.99 7.14 -10.18
N ARG A 111 5.35 8.43 -10.25
CA ARG A 111 6.64 8.88 -10.82
C ARG A 111 7.83 8.29 -10.06
N VAL A 112 7.83 8.42 -8.72
CA VAL A 112 8.86 7.81 -7.86
C VAL A 112 8.83 6.28 -7.98
N GLY A 113 7.63 5.69 -8.01
CA GLY A 113 7.41 4.25 -8.22
C GLY A 113 8.02 3.71 -9.51
N LEU A 114 7.97 4.45 -10.62
CA LEU A 114 8.60 4.04 -11.88
C LEU A 114 10.13 4.02 -11.79
N VAL A 115 10.74 5.00 -11.10
CA VAL A 115 12.19 5.03 -10.90
C VAL A 115 12.62 3.90 -9.96
N HIS A 116 11.85 3.64 -8.90
CA HIS A 116 12.01 2.48 -8.04
C HIS A 116 11.95 1.16 -8.83
N ALA A 117 10.94 0.97 -9.66
CA ALA A 117 10.79 -0.22 -10.50
C ALA A 117 11.95 -0.34 -11.50
N GLY A 118 12.36 0.75 -12.16
CA GLY A 118 13.48 0.78 -13.09
C GLY A 118 14.82 0.39 -12.44
N ALA A 119 15.11 0.91 -11.25
CA ALA A 119 16.29 0.52 -10.48
C ALA A 119 16.27 -0.98 -10.16
N ASN A 120 15.13 -1.52 -9.75
CA ASN A 120 15.00 -2.94 -9.45
C ASN A 120 15.09 -3.84 -10.70
N VAL A 121 14.62 -3.38 -11.86
CA VAL A 121 14.84 -4.09 -13.14
C VAL A 121 16.33 -4.18 -13.47
N VAL A 122 17.09 -3.08 -13.31
CA VAL A 122 18.54 -3.08 -13.50
C VAL A 122 19.22 -4.02 -12.51
N ALA A 123 18.84 -3.96 -11.23
CA ALA A 123 19.39 -4.84 -10.20
C ALA A 123 19.12 -6.33 -10.51
N LEU A 124 17.90 -6.67 -10.91
CA LEU A 124 17.52 -8.03 -11.31
C LEU A 124 18.34 -8.51 -12.53
N GLY A 125 18.58 -7.63 -13.50
CA GLY A 125 19.48 -7.91 -14.64
C GLY A 125 20.91 -8.21 -14.19
N LEU A 126 21.45 -7.41 -13.26
CA LEU A 126 22.79 -7.62 -12.67
C LEU A 126 22.88 -8.93 -11.89
N TYR A 127 21.87 -9.28 -11.09
CA TYR A 127 21.81 -10.56 -10.39
C TYR A 127 21.70 -11.75 -11.34
N THR A 128 20.91 -11.62 -12.41
CA THR A 128 20.81 -12.65 -13.44
C THR A 128 22.15 -12.85 -14.15
N ALA A 129 22.84 -11.76 -14.53
CA ALA A 129 24.17 -11.82 -15.10
C ALA A 129 25.20 -12.41 -14.13
N SER A 130 25.10 -12.09 -12.83
CA SER A 130 25.91 -12.69 -11.75
C SER A 130 25.71 -14.20 -11.69
N LEU A 131 24.45 -14.66 -11.71
CA LEU A 131 24.11 -16.09 -11.71
C LEU A 131 24.69 -16.81 -12.92
N LEU A 132 24.55 -16.25 -14.12
CA LEU A 132 25.11 -16.82 -15.34
C LEU A 132 26.65 -16.86 -15.30
N ALA A 133 27.29 -15.79 -14.84
CA ALA A 133 28.75 -15.75 -14.69
C ALA A 133 29.26 -16.83 -13.73
N ARG A 134 28.58 -17.02 -12.58
CA ARG A 134 28.90 -18.08 -11.59
C ARG A 134 28.72 -19.47 -12.18
N ARG A 135 27.62 -19.71 -12.91
CA ARG A 135 27.36 -21.01 -13.58
C ARG A 135 28.39 -21.34 -14.66
N SER A 136 28.99 -20.34 -15.30
CA SER A 136 30.10 -20.52 -16.24
C SER A 136 31.49 -20.54 -15.58
N GLY A 137 31.59 -20.67 -14.25
CA GLY A 137 32.89 -20.69 -13.54
C GLY A 137 33.60 -19.34 -13.41
N ARG A 138 33.01 -18.22 -13.86
CA ARG A 138 33.59 -16.87 -13.80
C ARG A 138 33.26 -16.19 -12.47
N THR A 139 33.73 -16.79 -11.37
CA THR A 139 33.35 -16.42 -9.99
C THR A 139 33.63 -14.96 -9.65
N ALA A 140 34.81 -14.42 -9.98
CA ALA A 140 35.16 -13.03 -9.67
C ALA A 140 34.19 -12.02 -10.34
N ARG A 141 33.88 -12.24 -11.63
CA ARG A 141 32.89 -11.45 -12.37
C ARG A 141 31.49 -11.60 -11.77
N GLY A 142 31.11 -12.80 -11.36
CA GLY A 142 29.86 -13.04 -10.65
C GLY A 142 29.75 -12.29 -9.32
N LYS A 143 30.84 -12.21 -8.54
CA LYS A 143 30.89 -11.40 -7.32
C LYS A 143 30.72 -9.91 -7.63
N LEU A 144 31.50 -9.38 -8.58
CA LEU A 144 31.41 -7.97 -8.99
C LEU A 144 29.98 -7.58 -9.43
N LEU A 145 29.36 -8.39 -10.29
CA LEU A 145 27.98 -8.17 -10.74
C LEU A 145 26.96 -8.27 -9.59
N GLY A 146 27.18 -9.19 -8.64
CA GLY A 146 26.35 -9.32 -7.45
C GLY A 146 26.39 -8.08 -6.56
N TYR A 147 27.58 -7.52 -6.30
CA TYR A 147 27.72 -6.28 -5.53
C TYR A 147 27.16 -5.05 -6.26
N ALA A 148 27.34 -4.98 -7.57
CA ALA A 148 26.69 -3.94 -8.38
C ALA A 148 25.15 -4.05 -8.29
N GLY A 149 24.61 -5.27 -8.40
CA GLY A 149 23.20 -5.55 -8.21
C GLY A 149 22.69 -5.14 -6.82
N LEU A 150 23.44 -5.45 -5.77
CA LEU A 150 23.12 -5.06 -4.40
C LEU A 150 23.10 -3.54 -4.21
N THR A 151 24.07 -2.84 -4.81
CA THR A 151 24.15 -1.38 -4.74
C THR A 151 22.92 -0.74 -5.40
N VAL A 152 22.57 -1.18 -6.62
CA VAL A 152 21.39 -0.65 -7.33
C VAL A 152 20.09 -1.03 -6.62
N ALA A 153 19.98 -2.26 -6.11
CA ALA A 153 18.84 -2.68 -5.29
C ALA A 153 18.70 -1.84 -4.01
N GLY A 154 19.81 -1.45 -3.39
CA GLY A 154 19.83 -0.54 -2.24
C GLY A 154 19.27 0.85 -2.58
N LEU A 155 19.61 1.40 -3.74
CA LEU A 155 19.00 2.65 -4.24
C LEU A 155 17.50 2.47 -4.51
N GLY A 156 17.10 1.34 -5.08
CA GLY A 156 15.69 0.96 -5.22
C GLY A 156 14.98 0.89 -3.87
N ALA A 157 15.59 0.25 -2.86
CA ALA A 157 15.04 0.15 -1.52
C ALA A 157 14.88 1.52 -0.84
N TYR A 158 15.82 2.45 -1.05
CA TYR A 158 15.69 3.84 -0.58
C TYR A 158 14.45 4.53 -1.18
N LEU A 159 14.24 4.41 -2.50
CA LEU A 159 13.05 4.96 -3.16
C LEU A 159 11.74 4.29 -2.68
N GLY A 160 11.78 2.98 -2.43
CA GLY A 160 10.65 2.25 -1.87
C GLY A 160 10.32 2.71 -0.44
N GLY A 161 11.35 2.97 0.37
CA GLY A 161 11.18 3.56 1.69
C GLY A 161 10.59 4.96 1.64
N HIS A 162 11.02 5.81 0.69
CA HIS A 162 10.41 7.13 0.48
C HIS A 162 8.92 7.03 0.14
N LEU A 163 8.55 6.13 -0.79
CA LEU A 163 7.15 5.87 -1.14
C LEU A 163 6.33 5.45 0.09
N ALA A 164 6.83 4.48 0.86
CA ALA A 164 6.09 3.92 1.99
C ALA A 164 5.98 4.89 3.19
N TYR A 165 7.09 5.52 3.57
CA TYR A 165 7.18 6.27 4.83
C TYR A 165 7.03 7.78 4.67
N ALA A 166 7.51 8.37 3.57
CA ALA A 166 7.41 9.82 3.36
C ALA A 166 6.14 10.19 2.58
N GLN A 167 5.75 9.36 1.60
CA GLN A 167 4.55 9.59 0.80
C GLN A 167 3.34 8.75 1.26
N ALA A 168 3.50 7.92 2.30
CA ALA A 168 2.45 7.11 2.90
C ALA A 168 1.80 6.09 1.91
N GLY A 169 2.52 5.68 0.86
CA GLY A 169 2.07 4.72 -0.13
C GLY A 169 1.83 3.34 0.49
N GLY A 170 0.60 2.82 0.36
CA GLY A 170 0.20 1.52 0.92
C GLY A 170 -0.09 1.54 2.43
N THR A 171 -0.13 2.72 3.06
CA THR A 171 -0.54 2.88 4.47
C THR A 171 -2.02 3.23 4.57
N ASN A 172 -2.62 3.03 5.75
CA ASN A 172 -3.98 3.49 6.01
C ASN A 172 -4.02 5.01 6.22
N GLN A 173 -4.37 5.75 5.17
CA GLN A 173 -4.46 7.21 5.15
C GLN A 173 -5.56 7.78 6.06
N ALA A 174 -6.50 6.94 6.52
CA ALA A 174 -7.58 7.33 7.41
C ALA A 174 -7.21 7.20 8.90
N ALA A 175 -6.16 6.43 9.23
CA ALA A 175 -5.77 6.18 10.61
C ALA A 175 -5.42 7.46 11.42
N PRO A 176 -4.72 8.47 10.85
CA PRO A 176 -4.42 9.71 11.57
C PRO A 176 -5.66 10.50 12.01
N ASP A 177 -6.80 10.30 11.35
CA ASP A 177 -8.04 11.00 11.69
C ASP A 177 -8.58 10.60 13.05
N LEU A 178 -8.35 9.36 13.48
CA LEU A 178 -8.78 8.90 14.80
C LEU A 178 -8.15 9.71 15.94
N ALA A 179 -6.88 10.08 15.80
CA ALA A 179 -6.15 10.83 16.83
C ALA A 179 -6.56 12.31 16.93
N ARG A 180 -7.41 12.79 16.01
CA ARG A 180 -7.97 14.15 16.02
C ARG A 180 -9.39 14.21 16.59
N LEU A 181 -9.98 13.06 16.92
CA LEU A 181 -11.29 12.97 17.55
C LEU A 181 -11.21 13.34 19.04
N PRO A 182 -12.29 13.85 19.66
CA PRO A 182 -12.31 14.13 21.09
C PRO A 182 -12.21 12.85 21.92
N GLU A 183 -11.49 12.91 23.05
CA GLU A 183 -11.40 11.79 24.02
C GLU A 183 -12.75 11.53 24.72
N ASP A 184 -13.49 12.60 25.01
CA ASP A 184 -14.81 12.54 25.63
C ASP A 184 -15.93 12.31 24.61
N TRP A 185 -16.99 11.63 25.07
CA TRP A 185 -18.21 11.43 24.29
C TRP A 185 -18.83 12.76 23.89
N THR A 186 -18.82 13.02 22.59
CA THR A 186 -19.29 14.27 22.00
C THR A 186 -20.43 13.98 21.04
N GLU A 187 -21.54 14.72 21.19
CA GLU A 187 -22.68 14.62 20.28
C GLU A 187 -22.28 15.06 18.86
N ILE A 188 -22.63 14.25 17.86
CA ILE A 188 -22.44 14.58 16.45
C ILE A 188 -23.76 14.96 15.77
N CYS A 189 -24.85 14.28 16.12
CA CYS A 189 -26.19 14.56 15.61
C CYS A 189 -27.28 13.78 16.37
N SER A 190 -28.55 14.06 16.09
CA SER A 190 -29.66 13.22 16.55
C SER A 190 -29.74 11.90 15.78
N LEU A 191 -30.18 10.83 16.43
CA LEU A 191 -30.41 9.51 15.81
C LEU A 191 -31.38 9.62 14.62
N ALA A 192 -32.42 10.44 14.76
CA ALA A 192 -33.42 10.65 13.71
C ALA A 192 -32.82 11.26 12.42
N SER A 193 -31.71 11.98 12.52
CA SER A 193 -31.03 12.60 11.36
C SER A 193 -30.12 11.64 10.59
N VAL A 194 -29.96 10.40 11.07
CA VAL A 194 -29.26 9.31 10.38
C VAL A 194 -30.32 8.38 9.79
N PRO A 195 -30.62 8.43 8.48
CA PRO A 195 -31.66 7.58 7.91
C PRO A 195 -31.29 6.09 7.99
N GLU A 196 -32.28 5.23 8.14
CA GLU A 196 -32.05 3.79 8.16
C GLU A 196 -31.60 3.27 6.79
N GLY A 197 -30.61 2.36 6.78
CA GLY A 197 -30.09 1.74 5.56
C GLY A 197 -29.34 2.70 4.63
N ARG A 198 -29.06 3.94 5.07
CA ARG A 198 -28.32 4.93 4.28
C ARG A 198 -27.15 5.49 5.06
N THR A 199 -26.10 5.86 4.33
CA THR A 199 -24.96 6.57 4.90
C THR A 199 -25.24 8.06 4.99
N VAL A 200 -24.64 8.70 5.99
CA VAL A 200 -24.63 10.16 6.11
C VAL A 200 -23.29 10.64 6.64
N VAL A 201 -22.78 11.73 6.09
CA VAL A 201 -21.52 12.34 6.56
C VAL A 201 -21.81 13.49 7.51
N ARG A 202 -21.04 13.55 8.61
CA ARG A 202 -21.03 14.64 9.58
C ARG A 202 -19.59 14.98 9.96
N LEU A 203 -19.38 16.19 10.48
CA LEU A 203 -18.10 16.59 11.03
C LEU A 203 -18.13 16.44 12.55
N LEU A 204 -17.10 15.81 13.12
CA LEU A 204 -16.79 15.88 14.54
C LEU A 204 -15.48 16.67 14.67
N GLY A 205 -15.58 17.95 15.03
CA GLY A 205 -14.48 18.88 14.83
C GLY A 205 -14.19 19.08 13.35
N ASP A 206 -12.96 18.76 12.93
CA ASP A 206 -12.49 18.80 11.54
C ASP A 206 -12.34 17.40 10.91
N VAL A 207 -12.84 16.35 11.60
CA VAL A 207 -12.83 14.97 11.10
C VAL A 207 -14.17 14.65 10.43
N PRO A 208 -14.19 14.32 9.13
CA PRO A 208 -15.39 13.81 8.49
C PRO A 208 -15.66 12.36 8.90
N VAL A 209 -16.88 12.10 9.33
CA VAL A 209 -17.36 10.83 9.86
C VAL A 209 -18.51 10.32 9.00
N LEU A 210 -18.40 9.07 8.55
CA LEU A 210 -19.46 8.35 7.87
C LEU A 210 -20.28 7.57 8.90
N LEU A 211 -21.56 7.92 9.03
CA LEU A 211 -22.52 7.24 9.90
C LEU A 211 -23.42 6.31 9.08
N TYR A 212 -23.75 5.16 9.64
CA TYR A 212 -24.72 4.22 9.07
C TYR A 212 -25.61 3.66 10.18
N ARG A 213 -26.91 3.46 9.90
CA ARG A 213 -27.89 3.04 10.91
C ARG A 213 -28.76 1.88 10.43
N ILE A 214 -28.98 0.91 11.32
CA ILE A 214 -30.02 -0.12 11.23
C ILE A 214 -30.80 -0.11 12.55
N ALA A 215 -32.12 0.12 12.48
CA ALA A 215 -32.96 0.36 13.66
C ALA A 215 -32.34 1.39 14.63
N ASP A 216 -32.05 0.98 15.86
CA ASP A 216 -31.45 1.77 16.93
C ASP A 216 -29.92 1.72 16.98
N ARG A 217 -29.29 0.90 16.13
CA ARG A 217 -27.84 0.72 16.08
C ARG A 217 -27.22 1.63 15.04
N VAL A 218 -26.20 2.35 15.46
CA VAL A 218 -25.39 3.22 14.60
C VAL A 218 -23.97 2.68 14.57
N SER A 219 -23.34 2.72 13.40
CA SER A 219 -21.90 2.55 13.23
C SER A 219 -21.29 3.83 12.69
N ALA A 220 -20.01 4.06 13.00
CA ALA A 220 -19.28 5.25 12.60
C ALA A 220 -17.90 4.86 12.07
N LEU A 221 -17.56 5.34 10.88
CA LEU A 221 -16.27 5.16 10.23
C LEU A 221 -15.64 6.53 10.00
N VAL A 222 -14.31 6.59 9.93
CA VAL A 222 -13.66 7.72 9.27
C VAL A 222 -14.14 7.76 7.81
N GLU A 223 -14.58 8.93 7.35
CA GLU A 223 -15.21 9.08 6.02
C GLU A 223 -14.21 8.93 4.88
N ARG A 224 -12.97 9.37 5.09
CA ARG A 224 -11.90 9.25 4.10
C ARG A 224 -11.45 7.81 3.99
N CYS A 225 -11.55 7.22 2.80
CA CYS A 225 -11.10 5.86 2.53
C CYS A 225 -9.62 5.68 2.91
N GLY A 226 -9.31 4.63 3.66
CA GLY A 226 -7.96 4.33 4.14
C GLY A 226 -6.94 4.07 3.04
N HIS A 227 -7.35 3.80 1.81
CA HIS A 227 -6.44 3.58 0.68
C HIS A 227 -5.80 4.89 0.18
N GLU A 228 -6.61 5.83 -0.32
CA GLU A 228 -6.14 7.07 -0.95
C GLU A 228 -7.06 8.25 -0.60
N THR A 229 -7.69 8.27 0.58
CA THR A 229 -8.55 9.37 1.09
C THR A 229 -9.86 9.64 0.32
N GLY A 230 -10.26 8.76 -0.59
CA GLY A 230 -11.50 8.94 -1.35
C GLY A 230 -12.77 9.03 -0.48
N PRO A 231 -13.79 9.78 -0.90
CA PRO A 231 -14.95 10.10 -0.08
C PRO A 231 -15.91 8.91 -0.02
N LEU A 232 -15.92 8.16 1.09
CA LEU A 232 -16.82 7.03 1.25
C LEU A 232 -18.29 7.47 1.28
N GLY A 233 -18.59 8.71 1.70
CA GLY A 233 -19.95 9.25 1.71
C GLY A 233 -20.58 9.38 0.31
N GLU A 234 -19.76 9.47 -0.73
CA GLU A 234 -20.19 9.52 -2.14
C GLU A 234 -20.21 8.13 -2.79
N GLY A 235 -19.83 7.09 -2.04
CA GLY A 235 -19.77 5.72 -2.49
C GLY A 235 -21.14 5.03 -2.59
N GLU A 236 -21.21 3.99 -3.40
CA GLU A 236 -22.38 3.13 -3.49
C GLU A 236 -22.47 2.22 -2.25
N VAL A 237 -23.66 2.13 -1.65
CA VAL A 237 -23.95 1.13 -0.62
C VAL A 237 -24.48 -0.13 -1.31
N THR A 238 -23.79 -1.24 -1.08
CA THR A 238 -24.15 -2.56 -1.62
C THR A 238 -24.55 -3.51 -0.50
N GLY A 239 -25.53 -4.37 -0.77
CA GLY A 239 -26.14 -5.21 0.26
C GLY A 239 -27.05 -4.43 1.21
N GLU A 240 -27.50 -5.10 2.28
CA GLU A 240 -28.50 -4.56 3.20
C GLU A 240 -28.19 -4.93 4.66
N GLY A 241 -28.86 -4.26 5.59
CA GLY A 241 -28.74 -4.55 7.02
C GLY A 241 -27.33 -4.28 7.56
N TRP A 242 -26.93 -5.04 8.58
CA TRP A 242 -25.63 -4.88 9.25
C TRP A 242 -24.45 -5.46 8.45
N ASN A 243 -24.71 -6.11 7.31
CA ASN A 243 -23.68 -6.62 6.40
C ASN A 243 -23.49 -5.73 5.17
N ALA A 244 -24.24 -4.63 5.05
CA ALA A 244 -24.09 -3.68 3.97
C ALA A 244 -22.65 -3.13 3.91
N CYS A 245 -22.19 -2.87 2.70
CA CYS A 245 -20.84 -2.41 2.42
C CYS A 245 -20.88 -1.09 1.64
N VAL A 246 -19.91 -0.21 1.87
CA VAL A 246 -19.69 0.98 1.06
C VAL A 246 -18.55 0.74 0.07
N VAL A 247 -18.77 1.07 -1.19
CA VAL A 247 -17.77 0.99 -2.27
C VAL A 247 -17.22 2.38 -2.54
N CYS A 248 -15.93 2.59 -2.26
CA CYS A 248 -15.26 3.86 -2.48
C CYS A 248 -15.29 4.25 -3.98
N PRO A 249 -15.75 5.46 -4.34
CA PRO A 249 -15.94 5.84 -5.74
C PRO A 249 -14.63 6.06 -6.51
N TRP A 250 -13.49 6.19 -5.83
CA TRP A 250 -12.21 6.45 -6.51
C TRP A 250 -11.60 5.20 -7.13
N HIS A 251 -11.45 4.14 -6.31
CA HIS A 251 -10.71 2.94 -6.71
C HIS A 251 -11.44 1.63 -6.37
N GLY A 252 -12.65 1.71 -5.80
CA GLY A 252 -13.48 0.53 -5.53
C GLY A 252 -13.12 -0.25 -4.26
N SER A 253 -12.33 0.31 -3.34
CA SER A 253 -12.16 -0.32 -2.02
C SER A 253 -13.51 -0.44 -1.33
N THR A 254 -13.82 -1.64 -0.85
CA THR A 254 -15.13 -1.97 -0.28
C THR A 254 -14.98 -2.32 1.18
N PHE A 255 -15.76 -1.66 2.04
CA PHE A 255 -15.73 -1.87 3.49
C PHE A 255 -17.12 -2.18 4.01
N ARG A 256 -17.22 -3.13 4.94
CA ARG A 256 -18.47 -3.37 5.65
C ARG A 256 -18.76 -2.21 6.60
N LEU A 257 -19.97 -1.67 6.52
CA LEU A 257 -20.37 -0.47 7.27
C LEU A 257 -20.51 -0.70 8.78
N SER A 258 -20.69 -1.94 9.22
CA SER A 258 -20.88 -2.24 10.65
C SER A 258 -19.60 -2.32 11.46
N ASP A 259 -18.50 -2.77 10.85
CA ASP A 259 -17.25 -3.11 11.54
C ASP A 259 -15.99 -2.60 10.82
N GLY A 260 -16.14 -1.96 9.66
CA GLY A 260 -15.03 -1.40 8.88
C GLY A 260 -14.18 -2.44 8.18
N SER A 261 -14.54 -3.73 8.24
CA SER A 261 -13.75 -4.79 7.63
C SER A 261 -13.62 -4.58 6.12
N VAL A 262 -12.40 -4.74 5.62
CA VAL A 262 -12.15 -4.70 4.18
C VAL A 262 -12.71 -5.97 3.53
N VAL A 263 -13.55 -5.78 2.51
CA VAL A 263 -14.14 -6.86 1.70
C VAL A 263 -13.40 -6.98 0.38
N HIS A 264 -13.11 -5.84 -0.26
CA HIS A 264 -12.36 -5.77 -1.51
C HIS A 264 -11.35 -4.63 -1.48
N GLY A 265 -10.18 -4.88 -2.06
CA GLY A 265 -9.12 -3.89 -2.20
C GLY A 265 -9.47 -2.78 -3.21
N PRO A 266 -8.59 -1.80 -3.43
CA PRO A 266 -7.15 -1.86 -3.14
C PRO A 266 -6.69 -1.58 -1.70
N ALA A 267 -7.56 -1.09 -0.81
CA ALA A 267 -7.22 -1.06 0.61
C ALA A 267 -6.84 -2.47 1.11
N ALA A 268 -5.73 -2.58 1.84
CA ALA A 268 -5.32 -3.85 2.44
C ALA A 268 -5.76 -3.97 3.90
N ASN A 269 -5.99 -2.84 4.58
CA ASN A 269 -6.39 -2.77 5.98
C ASN A 269 -7.88 -2.45 6.13
N ASN A 270 -8.45 -2.74 7.29
CA ASN A 270 -9.79 -2.31 7.66
C ASN A 270 -9.90 -0.78 7.71
N GLN A 271 -11.08 -0.28 7.39
CA GLN A 271 -11.43 1.12 7.56
C GLN A 271 -11.55 1.45 9.06
N PRO A 272 -10.96 2.56 9.53
CA PRO A 272 -11.01 2.93 10.94
C PRO A 272 -12.44 3.13 11.45
N MET A 273 -12.81 2.38 12.48
CA MET A 273 -14.06 2.52 13.21
C MET A 273 -13.92 3.53 14.35
N ILE A 274 -14.99 4.28 14.59
CA ILE A 274 -15.08 5.26 15.67
C ILE A 274 -16.08 4.72 16.71
N PRO A 275 -15.69 4.64 18.00
CA PRO A 275 -16.63 4.31 19.07
C PRO A 275 -17.87 5.20 19.02
N VAL A 276 -19.03 4.56 19.02
CA VAL A 276 -20.34 5.22 18.92
C VAL A 276 -21.26 4.71 20.01
N ARG A 277 -22.04 5.62 20.58
CA ARG A 277 -23.17 5.28 21.44
C ARG A 277 -24.38 6.14 21.10
N VAL A 278 -25.56 5.61 21.41
CA VAL A 278 -26.82 6.35 21.33
C VAL A 278 -27.32 6.60 22.75
N ARG A 279 -27.53 7.87 23.11
CA ARG A 279 -28.02 8.28 24.44
C ARG A 279 -29.14 9.31 24.29
N ASP A 280 -30.32 9.01 24.81
CA ASP A 280 -31.49 9.89 24.74
C ASP A 280 -31.79 10.41 23.32
N GLY A 281 -31.64 9.54 22.31
CA GLY A 281 -31.84 9.89 20.90
C GLY A 281 -30.71 10.71 20.27
N ARG A 282 -29.59 10.91 20.96
CA ARG A 282 -28.37 11.55 20.43
C ARG A 282 -27.31 10.52 20.08
N VAL A 283 -26.64 10.72 18.95
CA VAL A 283 -25.46 9.94 18.55
C VAL A 283 -24.23 10.66 19.08
N GLU A 284 -23.46 9.95 19.91
CA GLU A 284 -22.24 10.47 20.51
C GLU A 284 -21.06 9.59 20.07
N LEU A 285 -19.93 10.23 19.79
CA LEU A 285 -18.69 9.59 19.37
C LEU A 285 -17.54 10.00 20.27
N ARG A 286 -16.48 9.19 20.29
CA ARG A 286 -15.19 9.54 20.92
C ARG A 286 -14.03 8.86 20.18
N GLN A 287 -12.82 9.29 20.47
CA GLN A 287 -11.60 8.59 20.09
C GLN A 287 -11.60 7.15 20.68
N PRO A 288 -11.10 6.13 19.94
CA PRO A 288 -10.95 4.75 20.42
C PRO A 288 -10.31 4.61 21.81
#